data_AF-A0A3D2SA41-F1
#
_entry.id   AF-A0A3D2SA41-F1
#
_cell.length_a   1.000
_cell.length_b   1.000
_cell.length_c   1.000
_cell.angle_alpha   90.00
_cell.angle_beta   90.00
_cell.angle_gamma   90.00
#
_symmetry.space_group_name_H-M   'P 1'
#
loop_
_entity.id
_entity.type
_entity.pdbx_description
1 polymer ?
#
loop_
_entity_poly.entity_id
_entity_poly.type
_entity_poly.pdbx_seq_one_letter_code
_entity_poly.pdbx_strand_id
1 'polypeptide(L)'
;SILNILNYERDFPDVQTFRLEQNYRSTKTIVAAANTIIANNKQQLAKKIWTDNADGDRIKVIRSMSDNEEGRLVADAIFEQRMRDHISNSGFAILYRTNAQSRSFEEALRRLNIPYRIYGGISFYQRKEVKDLMAYLKLTVNP
;
A
#
# COMPACT_ATOMS: atom_id res chain seq x y z
N SER A 1 15.86 14.23 7.70
CA SER A 1 16.56 13.39 8.69
C SER A 1 15.76 13.36 9.99
N ILE A 2 15.53 12.17 10.57
CA ILE A 2 14.79 11.98 11.84
C ILE A 2 15.43 12.74 13.02
N LEU A 3 16.74 12.98 12.98
CA LEU A 3 17.46 13.75 13.99
C LEU A 3 16.94 15.18 14.17
N ASN A 4 16.49 15.84 13.10
CA ASN A 4 16.07 17.24 13.17
C ASN A 4 14.82 17.43 14.05
N ILE A 5 13.90 16.46 14.03
CA ILE A 5 12.69 16.54 14.86
C ILE A 5 12.94 16.06 16.29
N LEU A 6 13.87 15.12 16.49
CA LEU A 6 14.25 14.62 17.81
C LEU A 6 15.08 15.64 18.60
N ASN A 7 15.92 16.41 17.92
CA ASN A 7 16.74 17.44 18.54
C ASN A 7 16.02 18.79 18.65
N TYR A 8 14.80 18.91 18.12
CA TYR A 8 14.07 20.18 18.10
C TYR A 8 13.85 20.75 19.50
N GLU A 9 13.58 19.89 20.49
CA GLU A 9 13.44 20.28 21.91
C GLU A 9 14.79 20.67 22.55
N ARG A 10 15.93 20.25 21.98
CA ARG A 10 17.27 20.64 22.45
C ARG A 10 17.74 21.92 21.79
N ASP A 11 17.39 22.14 20.53
CA ASP A 11 17.80 23.30 19.74
C ASP A 11 16.99 24.55 20.11
N PHE A 12 15.75 24.38 20.57
CA PHE A 12 14.85 25.47 20.98
C PHE A 12 14.25 25.19 22.37
N PRO A 13 14.89 25.66 23.46
CA PRO A 13 14.44 25.35 24.83
C PRO A 13 13.07 25.94 25.21
N ASP A 14 12.61 26.99 24.52
CA ASP A 14 11.32 27.66 24.79
C ASP A 14 10.14 27.11 23.96
N VAL A 15 10.31 25.95 23.30
CA VAL A 15 9.28 25.39 22.41
C VAL A 15 8.18 24.67 23.20
N GLN A 16 6.93 24.86 22.80
CA GLN A 16 5.79 24.07 23.30
C GLN A 16 5.51 22.89 22.36
N THR A 17 5.61 21.67 22.88
CA THR A 17 5.31 20.45 22.13
C THR A 17 3.88 19.98 22.39
N PHE A 18 3.05 19.95 21.34
CA PHE A 18 1.71 19.38 21.38
C PHE A 18 1.67 18.06 20.60
N ARG A 19 1.24 16.97 21.26
CA ARG A 19 1.14 15.65 20.64
C ARG A 19 -0.31 15.37 20.25
N LEU A 20 -0.55 15.22 18.96
CA LEU A 20 -1.85 14.79 18.43
C LEU A 20 -1.88 13.25 18.40
N GLU A 21 -2.57 12.67 19.36
CA GLU A 21 -2.61 11.21 19.57
C GLU A 21 -3.90 10.55 19.08
N GLN A 22 -4.96 11.33 18.84
CA GLN A 22 -6.22 10.80 18.35
C GLN A 22 -6.20 10.61 16.82
N ASN A 23 -6.52 9.39 16.38
CA ASN A 23 -6.67 9.01 14.99
C ASN A 23 -8.14 8.95 14.60
N TYR A 24 -8.49 9.72 13.58
CA TYR A 24 -9.86 9.81 13.06
C TYR A 24 -10.09 8.96 11.80
N ARG A 25 -9.06 8.27 11.30
CA ARG A 25 -9.10 7.56 10.00
C ARG A 25 -9.38 6.07 10.14
N SER A 26 -8.71 5.42 11.07
CA SER A 26 -8.58 3.96 11.13
C SER A 26 -9.39 3.38 12.27
N THR A 27 -9.71 2.09 12.16
CA THR A 27 -10.40 1.32 13.21
C THR A 27 -9.46 0.96 14.35
N LYS A 28 -9.98 0.56 15.51
CA LYS A 28 -9.14 0.18 16.67
C LYS A 28 -8.21 -0.98 16.34
N THR A 29 -8.64 -1.95 15.53
CA THR A 29 -7.80 -3.07 15.11
C THR A 29 -6.56 -2.60 14.33
N ILE A 30 -6.74 -1.67 13.38
CA ILE A 30 -5.63 -1.13 12.59
C ILE A 30 -4.70 -0.27 13.46
N VAL A 31 -5.27 0.60 14.31
CA VAL A 31 -4.48 1.46 15.21
C VAL A 31 -3.66 0.63 16.20
N ALA A 32 -4.24 -0.43 16.77
CA ALA A 32 -3.55 -1.34 17.68
C ALA A 32 -2.36 -2.01 16.98
N ALA A 33 -2.57 -2.58 15.79
CA ALA A 33 -1.50 -3.22 15.03
C ALA A 33 -0.35 -2.24 14.70
N ALA A 34 -0.69 -1.01 14.29
CA ALA A 34 0.30 0.02 14.00
C ALA A 34 1.14 0.39 15.24
N ASN A 35 0.50 0.56 16.41
CA ASN A 35 1.19 0.83 17.67
C ASN A 35 2.12 -0.32 18.08
N THR A 36 1.71 -1.58 17.89
CA THR A 36 2.57 -2.74 18.21
C THR A 36 3.79 -2.80 17.30
N ILE A 37 3.64 -2.52 16.00
CA ILE A 37 4.76 -2.55 15.06
C ILE A 37 5.76 -1.42 15.38
N ILE A 38 5.28 -0.19 15.59
CA ILE A 38 6.16 0.98 15.81
C ILE A 38 6.91 0.90 17.16
N ALA A 39 6.35 0.24 18.17
CA ALA A 39 6.99 0.07 19.48
C ALA A 39 8.37 -0.63 19.39
N ASN A 40 8.62 -1.41 18.34
CA ASN A 40 9.91 -2.08 18.13
C ASN A 40 11.01 -1.14 17.60
N ASN A 41 10.69 0.09 17.20
CA ASN A 41 11.68 1.04 16.69
C ASN A 41 12.49 1.69 17.82
N LYS A 42 13.83 1.65 17.71
CA LYS A 42 14.75 2.20 18.72
C LYS A 42 14.78 3.73 18.77
N GLN A 43 14.58 4.39 17.64
CA GLN A 43 14.59 5.86 17.53
C GLN A 43 13.19 6.35 17.17
N GLN A 44 12.41 6.75 18.18
CA GLN A 44 11.07 7.29 17.98
C GLN A 44 10.74 8.33 19.05
N LEU A 45 9.92 9.32 18.68
CA LEU A 45 9.18 10.10 19.66
C LEU A 45 8.10 9.20 20.26
N ALA A 46 8.15 8.98 21.56
CA ALA A 46 7.14 8.22 22.27
C ALA A 46 5.78 8.93 22.15
N LYS A 47 4.86 8.30 21.42
CA LYS A 47 3.45 8.68 21.34
C LYS A 47 2.61 7.44 21.16
N LYS A 48 1.43 7.40 21.77
CA LYS A 48 0.51 6.28 21.62
C LYS A 48 -0.74 6.77 20.90
N ILE A 49 -0.96 6.25 19.70
CA ILE A 49 -2.12 6.67 18.92
C ILE A 49 -3.36 5.90 19.40
N TRP A 50 -4.51 6.55 19.52
CA TRP A 50 -5.79 5.92 19.89
C TRP A 50 -6.92 6.41 18.98
N THR A 51 -8.07 5.73 18.98
CA THR A 51 -9.23 6.11 18.15
C THR A 51 -10.55 5.76 18.82
N ASP A 52 -11.57 6.60 18.62
CA ASP A 52 -12.97 6.35 19.02
C ASP A 52 -13.78 5.60 17.96
N ASN A 53 -13.17 5.29 16.82
CA ASN A 53 -13.81 4.51 15.77
C ASN A 53 -14.15 3.08 16.26
N ALA A 54 -15.00 2.38 15.50
CA ALA A 54 -15.31 0.98 15.77
C ALA A 54 -14.05 0.08 15.74
N ASP A 55 -14.15 -1.12 16.31
CA ASP A 55 -13.04 -2.09 16.30
C ASP A 55 -12.61 -2.49 14.89
N GLY A 56 -13.59 -2.63 13.99
CA GLY A 56 -13.38 -3.03 12.61
C GLY A 56 -13.02 -4.49 12.44
N ASP A 57 -12.80 -4.89 11.19
CA ASP A 57 -12.47 -6.26 10.84
C ASP A 57 -11.05 -6.66 11.27
N ARG A 58 -10.85 -7.96 11.50
CA ARG A 58 -9.54 -8.53 11.75
C ARG A 58 -8.64 -8.40 10.52
N ILE A 59 -7.38 -8.05 10.75
CA ILE A 59 -6.36 -8.02 9.71
C ILE A 59 -6.13 -9.45 9.22
N LYS A 60 -6.41 -9.69 7.94
CA LYS A 60 -6.19 -10.99 7.29
C LYS A 60 -4.74 -11.08 6.80
N VAL A 61 -4.10 -12.21 7.06
CA VAL A 61 -2.76 -12.52 6.54
C VAL A 61 -2.87 -13.78 5.70
N ILE A 62 -2.47 -13.67 4.44
CA ILE A 62 -2.54 -14.76 3.47
C ILE A 62 -1.11 -15.07 3.05
N ARG A 63 -0.78 -16.36 2.94
CA ARG A 63 0.49 -16.83 2.38
C ARG A 63 0.18 -17.44 1.02
N SER A 64 0.91 -17.01 0.00
CA SER A 64 0.91 -17.58 -1.34
C SER A 64 2.22 -18.33 -1.58
N MET A 65 2.20 -19.26 -2.53
CA MET A 65 3.38 -20.02 -2.95
C MET A 65 4.16 -19.31 -4.06
N SER A 66 3.56 -18.30 -4.71
CA SER A 66 4.21 -17.48 -5.75
C SER A 66 3.59 -16.09 -5.87
N ASP A 67 4.34 -15.15 -6.46
CA ASP A 67 3.88 -13.78 -6.75
C ASP A 67 2.64 -13.77 -7.66
N ASN A 68 2.56 -14.70 -8.61
CA ASN A 68 1.41 -14.82 -9.51
C ASN A 68 0.15 -15.29 -8.77
N GLU A 69 0.31 -16.22 -7.84
CA GLU A 69 -0.79 -16.65 -6.98
C GLU A 69 -1.22 -15.53 -6.04
N GLU A 70 -0.28 -14.79 -5.45
CA GLU A 70 -0.58 -13.60 -4.64
C GLU A 70 -1.40 -12.58 -5.43
N GLY A 71 -0.97 -12.26 -6.65
CA GLY A 71 -1.67 -11.33 -7.54
C GLY A 71 -3.10 -11.78 -7.81
N ARG A 72 -3.30 -13.07 -8.10
CA ARG A 72 -4.63 -13.66 -8.31
C ARG A 72 -5.51 -13.55 -7.06
N LEU A 73 -4.99 -13.98 -5.91
CA LEU A 73 -5.74 -13.96 -4.65
C LEU A 73 -6.19 -12.53 -4.27
N VAL A 74 -5.33 -11.54 -4.49
CA VAL A 74 -5.68 -10.13 -4.24
C VAL A 74 -6.74 -9.63 -5.23
N ALA A 75 -6.60 -9.95 -6.53
CA ALA A 75 -7.57 -9.53 -7.54
C ALA A 75 -8.95 -10.18 -7.32
N ASP A 76 -8.98 -11.48 -6.96
CA ASP A 76 -10.20 -12.21 -6.60
C ASP A 76 -10.85 -11.59 -5.35
N ALA A 77 -10.07 -11.28 -4.31
CA ALA A 77 -10.59 -10.64 -3.10
C ALA A 77 -11.22 -9.26 -3.39
N ILE A 78 -10.58 -8.43 -4.23
CA ILE A 78 -11.12 -7.14 -4.65
C ILE A 78 -12.43 -7.34 -5.43
N PHE A 79 -12.44 -8.28 -6.38
CA PHE A 79 -13.63 -8.56 -7.19
C PHE A 79 -14.80 -8.99 -6.32
N GLU A 80 -14.58 -9.96 -5.44
CA GLU A 80 -15.59 -10.48 -4.52
C GLU A 80 -16.13 -9.39 -3.58
N GLN A 81 -15.25 -8.58 -2.98
CA GLN A 81 -15.67 -7.55 -2.04
C GLN A 81 -16.44 -6.43 -2.74
N ARG A 82 -16.02 -6.06 -3.95
CA ARG A 82 -16.79 -5.13 -4.80
C ARG A 82 -18.19 -5.68 -5.13
N MET A 83 -18.31 -6.98 -5.43
CA MET A 83 -19.60 -7.59 -5.75
C MET A 83 -20.52 -7.69 -4.53
N ARG A 84 -19.98 -8.04 -3.36
CA ARG A 84 -20.76 -8.18 -2.12
C ARG A 84 -21.17 -6.84 -1.50
N ASP A 85 -20.22 -5.91 -1.41
CA ASP A 85 -20.38 -4.69 -0.59
C ASP A 85 -20.59 -3.43 -1.45
N HIS A 86 -20.69 -3.59 -2.79
CA HIS A 86 -20.85 -2.50 -3.77
C HIS A 86 -19.77 -1.41 -3.68
N ILE A 87 -18.57 -1.76 -3.23
CA ILE A 87 -17.45 -0.84 -3.08
C ILE A 87 -16.85 -0.51 -4.45
N SER A 88 -16.60 0.77 -4.73
CA SER A 88 -15.93 1.20 -5.96
C SER A 88 -14.47 0.73 -5.99
N ASN A 89 -13.90 0.56 -7.19
CA ASN A 89 -12.48 0.18 -7.32
C ASN A 89 -11.53 1.21 -6.67
N SER A 90 -11.96 2.46 -6.50
CA SER A 90 -11.19 3.52 -5.82
C SER A 90 -11.12 3.35 -4.31
N GLY A 91 -11.94 2.46 -3.72
CA GLY A 91 -11.87 2.10 -2.29
C GLY A 91 -10.73 1.14 -1.96
N PHE A 92 -10.02 0.61 -2.97
CA PHE A 92 -8.94 -0.35 -2.80
C PHE A 92 -7.59 0.27 -3.15
N ALA A 93 -6.57 -0.11 -2.39
CA ALA A 93 -5.18 0.26 -2.64
C ALA A 93 -4.26 -0.94 -2.40
N ILE A 94 -3.34 -1.19 -3.35
CA ILE A 94 -2.30 -2.20 -3.23
C ILE A 94 -0.98 -1.48 -2.96
N LEU A 95 -0.34 -1.79 -1.83
CA LEU A 95 0.94 -1.21 -1.43
C LEU A 95 2.01 -2.29 -1.52
N TYR A 96 3.10 -1.98 -2.22
CA TYR A 96 4.23 -2.89 -2.41
C TYR A 96 5.55 -2.16 -2.15
N ARG A 97 6.62 -2.92 -1.87
CA ARG A 97 7.91 -2.36 -1.48
C ARG A 97 8.74 -1.90 -2.68
N THR A 98 8.65 -2.61 -3.80
CA THR A 98 9.43 -2.34 -5.01
C THR A 98 8.56 -2.36 -6.27
N ASN A 99 8.92 -1.56 -7.27
CA ASN A 99 8.17 -1.44 -8.53
C ASN A 99 8.19 -2.73 -9.40
N ALA A 100 9.01 -3.73 -9.09
CA ALA A 100 8.99 -5.01 -9.78
C ALA A 100 7.76 -5.85 -9.37
N GLN A 101 7.30 -5.70 -8.13
CA GLN A 101 6.16 -6.44 -7.58
C GLN A 101 4.82 -6.04 -8.22
N SER A 102 4.72 -4.86 -8.85
CA SER A 102 3.48 -4.41 -9.48
C SER A 102 3.01 -5.35 -10.59
N ARG A 103 3.93 -6.04 -11.25
CA ARG A 103 3.66 -6.83 -12.45
C ARG A 103 2.61 -7.93 -12.22
N SER A 104 2.77 -8.74 -11.18
CA SER A 104 1.84 -9.85 -10.90
C SER A 104 0.43 -9.33 -10.58
N PHE A 105 0.33 -8.23 -9.83
CA PHE A 105 -0.95 -7.56 -9.56
C PHE A 105 -1.57 -6.96 -10.81
N GLU A 106 -0.79 -6.26 -11.65
CA GLU A 106 -1.28 -5.68 -12.91
C GLU A 106 -1.83 -6.76 -13.87
N GLU A 107 -1.14 -7.90 -13.99
CA GLU A 107 -1.59 -9.02 -14.82
C GLU A 107 -2.89 -9.64 -14.28
N ALA A 108 -2.99 -9.86 -12.96
CA ALA A 108 -4.18 -10.43 -12.34
C ALA A 108 -5.40 -9.49 -12.44
N LEU A 109 -5.22 -8.20 -12.15
CA LEU A 109 -6.29 -7.20 -12.26
C LEU A 109 -6.79 -7.08 -13.71
N ARG A 110 -5.88 -7.14 -14.69
CA ARG A 110 -6.25 -7.11 -16.11
C ARG A 110 -7.06 -8.33 -16.52
N ARG A 111 -6.70 -9.53 -16.05
CA ARG A 111 -7.45 -10.77 -16.35
C ARG A 111 -8.90 -10.70 -15.90
N LEU A 112 -9.19 -10.02 -14.78
CA LEU A 112 -10.54 -9.81 -14.26
C LEU A 112 -11.21 -8.51 -14.77
N ASN A 113 -10.59 -7.80 -15.71
CA ASN A 113 -11.06 -6.50 -16.21
C ASN A 113 -11.31 -5.47 -15.07
N ILE A 114 -10.45 -5.47 -14.05
CA ILE A 114 -10.52 -4.51 -12.94
C ILE A 114 -9.69 -3.27 -13.31
N PRO A 115 -10.30 -2.07 -13.42
CA PRO A 115 -9.58 -0.83 -13.65
C PRO A 115 -8.61 -0.53 -12.50
N TYR A 116 -7.37 -0.17 -12.84
CA TYR A 116 -6.33 0.17 -11.87
C TYR A 116 -5.53 1.39 -12.30
N ARG A 117 -4.89 2.05 -11.32
CA ARG A 117 -3.97 3.17 -11.55
C ARG A 117 -2.72 2.99 -10.70
N ILE A 118 -1.56 3.23 -11.29
CA ILE A 118 -0.27 3.16 -10.60
C ILE A 118 0.17 4.57 -10.23
N TYR A 119 0.63 4.73 -9.00
CA TYR A 119 1.19 5.97 -8.47
C TYR A 119 2.67 5.77 -8.16
N GLY A 120 3.51 6.79 -8.47
CA GLY A 120 4.94 6.75 -8.15
C GLY A 120 5.81 5.87 -9.06
N GLY A 121 5.28 5.44 -10.21
CA GLY A 121 6.01 4.64 -11.18
C GLY A 121 5.34 4.67 -12.56
N ILE A 122 6.08 4.22 -13.58
CA ILE A 122 5.56 4.00 -14.92
C ILE A 122 4.96 2.58 -14.94
N SER A 123 3.76 2.41 -15.50
CA SER A 123 3.20 1.06 -15.69
C SER A 123 4.22 0.16 -16.37
N PHE A 124 4.28 -1.11 -15.98
CA PHE A 124 5.24 -2.05 -16.54
C PHE A 124 5.26 -1.99 -18.09
N TYR A 125 4.08 -1.90 -18.70
CA TYR A 125 3.89 -1.81 -20.17
C TYR A 125 4.26 -0.45 -20.78
N GLN A 126 4.43 0.57 -19.95
CA GLN A 126 4.84 1.90 -20.38
C GLN A 126 6.35 2.13 -20.25
N ARG A 127 7.11 1.17 -19.68
CA ARG A 127 8.57 1.25 -19.62
C ARG A 127 9.17 1.14 -21.02
N LYS A 128 10.17 1.98 -21.32
CA LYS A 128 10.78 2.06 -22.66
C LYS A 128 11.26 0.70 -23.16
N GLU A 129 12.02 -0.04 -22.34
CA GLU A 129 12.55 -1.37 -22.68
C GLU A 129 11.45 -2.38 -23.06
N VAL A 130 10.31 -2.36 -22.35
CA VAL A 130 9.18 -3.26 -22.63
C VAL A 130 8.47 -2.85 -23.91
N LYS A 131 8.30 -1.54 -24.14
CA LYS A 131 7.72 -1.02 -25.39
C LYS A 131 8.59 -1.34 -26.60
N ASP A 132 9.90 -1.16 -26.49
CA ASP A 132 10.84 -1.38 -27.58
C ASP A 132 10.83 -2.86 -27.98
N LEU A 133 10.91 -3.77 -27.00
CA LEU A 133 10.81 -5.21 -27.26
C LEU A 133 9.48 -5.60 -27.91
N MET A 134 8.36 -5.06 -27.44
CA MET A 134 7.03 -5.31 -28.02
C MET A 134 6.90 -4.74 -29.44
N ALA A 135 7.53 -3.60 -29.73
CA ALA A 135 7.54 -3.01 -31.06
C ALA A 135 8.31 -3.88 -32.06
N TYR A 136 9.49 -4.40 -31.67
CA TYR A 136 10.26 -5.34 -32.49
C TYR A 136 9.48 -6.61 -32.79
N LEU A 137 8.82 -7.21 -31.79
CA LEU A 137 7.98 -8.41 -31.98
C LEU A 137 6.75 -8.15 -32.86
N LYS A 138 6.18 -6.95 -32.83
CA LYS A 138 5.08 -6.58 -33.74
C LYS A 138 5.56 -6.46 -35.18
N LEU A 139 6.73 -5.86 -35.41
CA LEU A 139 7.32 -5.69 -36.73
C LEU A 139 7.62 -7.04 -37.41
N THR A 140 8.01 -8.06 -36.65
CA THR A 140 8.30 -9.39 -37.20
C THR A 140 7.04 -10.22 -37.50
N VAL A 141 5.93 -9.95 -36.81
CA VAL A 141 4.66 -10.67 -36.98
C VAL A 141 3.73 -9.97 -37.98
N ASN A 142 3.83 -8.65 -38.14
CA ASN A 142 3.08 -7.85 -39.10
C ASN A 142 4.02 -6.77 -39.70
N PRO A 143 4.62 -7.02 -40.88
CA PRO A 143 5.45 -6.04 -41.59
C PRO A 143 4.67 -4.79 -42.01
#